data_AF-A0ABD7SFW6-F1
#
_entry.id   AF-A0ABD7SFW6-F1
#
_cell.length_a   1.000
_cell.length_b   1.000
_cell.length_c   1.000
_cell.angle_alpha   90.00
_cell.angle_beta   90.00
_cell.angle_gamma   90.00
#
_symmetry.space_group_name_H-M   'P 1'
#
loop_
_entity.id
_entity.type
_entity.pdbx_description
1 polymer ?
#
loop_
_entity_poly.entity_id
_entity_poly.type
_entity_poly.pdbx_seq_one_letter_code
_entity_poly.pdbx_strand_id
1 'polypeptide(L)' 'MLSRVGACGNPGAAQIRSLKEQCVHRHRFESQTHALRVIADWTAFYNQQRPHQALKMMTPNAAYAATLTA' A
#
# COMPACT_ATOMS: atom_id res chain seq x y z
N MET A 1 -4.39 22.51 11.68
CA MET A 1 -3.23 21.99 10.92
C MET A 1 -3.32 20.47 10.85
N LEU A 2 -4.22 19.93 10.02
CA LEU A 2 -3.98 18.59 9.47
C LEU A 2 -3.05 18.83 8.29
N SER A 3 -1.77 18.52 8.48
CA SER A 3 -0.80 18.57 7.40
C SER A 3 -1.40 17.83 6.21
N ARG A 4 -1.25 18.38 4.99
CA ARG A 4 -1.68 17.76 3.73
C ARG A 4 -0.89 16.48 3.40
N VAL A 5 -0.50 15.70 4.41
CA VAL A 5 0.04 14.34 4.34
C VAL A 5 -1.15 13.42 4.10
N GLY A 6 -1.76 13.56 2.92
CA GLY A 6 -2.79 12.63 2.47
C GLY A 6 -2.21 11.22 2.49
N ALA A 7 -2.91 10.31 3.16
CA ALA A 7 -2.52 8.92 3.33
C ALA A 7 -1.96 8.35 2.03
N CYS A 8 -0.67 8.03 2.08
CA CYS A 8 0.03 7.22 1.12
C CYS A 8 -0.76 5.93 0.87
N GLY A 9 -1.51 5.86 -0.21
CA GLY A 9 -2.48 4.77 -0.44
C GLY A 9 -3.93 5.17 -0.17
N ASN A 10 -4.37 6.32 -0.71
CA ASN A 10 -5.77 6.68 -0.70
C ASN A 10 -6.60 5.58 -1.41
N PRO A 11 -7.58 4.95 -0.73
CA PRO A 11 -8.32 3.81 -1.26
C PRO A 11 -9.19 4.15 -2.49
N GLY A 12 -9.39 5.44 -2.79
CA GLY A 12 -10.14 5.90 -3.97
C GLY A 12 -9.33 6.00 -5.27
N ALA A 13 -8.00 5.87 -5.23
CA ALA A 13 -7.19 5.92 -6.45
C ALA A 13 -7.14 4.54 -7.12
N ALA A 14 -8.12 4.27 -7.97
CA ALA A 14 -8.23 3.08 -8.83
C ALA A 14 -7.08 2.91 -9.86
N GLN A 15 -5.94 3.60 -9.67
CA GLN A 15 -4.80 3.52 -10.55
C GLN A 15 -3.65 2.77 -9.86
N ILE A 16 -3.23 1.67 -10.47
CA ILE A 16 -2.13 0.84 -10.03
C ILE A 16 -0.84 1.65 -10.06
N ARG A 17 -0.43 2.20 -8.91
CA ARG A 17 0.84 2.91 -8.77
C ARG A 17 1.71 2.24 -7.71
N SER A 18 3.00 2.18 -7.96
CA SER A 18 4.00 1.63 -7.04
C SER A 18 4.12 2.48 -5.76
N LEU A 19 4.66 1.91 -4.68
CA LEU A 19 5.00 2.66 -3.46
C LEU A 19 5.86 3.90 -3.79
N LYS A 20 6.77 3.79 -4.75
CA LYS A 20 7.64 4.90 -5.16
C LYS A 20 6.83 6.07 -5.68
N GLU A 21 5.90 5.83 -6.59
CA GLU A 21 5.05 6.87 -7.16
C GLU A 21 4.02 7.40 -6.17
N GLN A 22 3.57 6.57 -5.24
CA GLN A 22 2.56 6.97 -4.26
C GLN A 22 3.11 7.72 -3.07
N CYS A 23 4.32 7.36 -2.65
CA CYS A 23 4.89 7.82 -1.40
C CYS A 23 6.22 8.52 -1.59
N VAL A 24 7.19 7.84 -2.19
CA VAL A 24 8.57 8.32 -2.23
C VAL A 24 8.72 9.57 -3.10
N HIS A 25 8.05 9.62 -4.25
CA HIS A 25 8.16 10.73 -5.20
C HIS A 25 7.25 11.91 -4.88
N ARG A 26 6.18 11.69 -4.10
CA ARG A 26 5.16 12.72 -3.80
C ARG A 26 5.20 13.26 -2.37
N HIS A 27 5.95 12.62 -1.47
CA HIS A 27 6.01 13.01 -0.07
C HIS A 27 7.45 13.29 0.37
N ARG A 28 7.62 14.41 1.06
CA ARG A 28 8.82 14.68 1.86
C ARG A 28 8.58 14.10 3.25
N PHE A 29 9.46 13.20 3.68
CA PHE A 29 9.41 12.65 5.03
C PHE A 29 10.07 13.60 6.02
N GLU A 30 9.40 13.82 7.14
CA GLU A 30 9.88 14.71 8.22
C GLU A 30 10.92 14.01 9.11
N SER A 31 10.86 12.68 9.19
CA SER A 31 11.79 11.85 9.95
C SER A 31 11.84 10.43 9.41
N GLN A 32 12.89 9.69 9.76
CA GLN A 32 13.00 8.26 9.41
C GLN A 32 11.84 7.45 10.00
N THR A 33 11.44 7.73 11.23
CA THR A 33 10.29 7.08 11.89
C THR A 33 8.99 7.34 11.13
N HIS A 34 8.78 8.56 10.62
CA HIS A 34 7.62 8.87 9.80
C HIS A 34 7.64 8.08 8.48
N ALA A 35 8.79 8.01 7.80
CA ALA A 35 8.93 7.22 6.58
C ALA A 35 8.61 5.72 6.81
N LEU A 36 9.09 5.15 7.91
CA LEU A 36 8.84 3.75 8.25
C LEU A 36 7.35 3.46 8.47
N ARG A 37 6.63 4.34 9.18
CA ARG A 37 5.17 4.19 9.37
C ARG A 37 4.43 4.20 8.05
N VAL A 38 4.74 5.18 7.19
CA VAL A 38 4.11 5.30 5.86
C VAL A 38 4.34 4.07 5.00
N ILE A 39 5.56 3.51 5.01
CA ILE A 39 5.88 2.29 4.26
C ILE A 39 5.14 1.08 4.84
N ALA A 40 5.07 0.97 6.17
CA ALA A 40 4.34 -0.11 6.83
C ALA A 40 2.85 -0.07 6.50
N ASP A 41 2.22 1.10 6.58
CA ASP A 41 0.80 1.29 6.27
C ASP A 41 0.49 0.93 4.81
N TRP A 42 1.33 1.40 3.88
CA TRP A 42 1.19 1.06 2.46
C TRP A 42 1.35 -0.44 2.20
N THR A 43 2.29 -1.09 2.89
CA THR A 43 2.54 -2.53 2.77
C THR A 43 1.34 -3.33 3.29
N ALA A 44 0.77 -2.93 4.43
CA ALA A 44 -0.43 -3.56 4.98
C ALA A 44 -1.61 -3.44 4.00
N PHE A 45 -1.85 -2.25 3.45
CA PHE A 45 -2.87 -2.03 2.43
C PHE A 45 -2.65 -2.91 1.19
N TYR A 46 -1.42 -2.94 0.64
CA TYR A 46 -1.08 -3.75 -0.53
C TYR A 46 -1.35 -5.23 -0.29
N ASN A 47 -0.94 -5.76 0.85
CA ASN A 47 -1.04 -7.19 1.14
C ASN A 47 -2.45 -7.65 1.52
N GLN A 48 -3.23 -6.79 2.19
CA GLN A 48 -4.49 -7.21 2.82
C GLN A 48 -5.74 -6.69 2.12
N GLN A 49 -5.67 -5.54 1.47
CA GLN A 49 -6.87 -4.83 0.98
C GLN A 49 -6.88 -4.68 -0.53
N ARG A 50 -5.73 -4.73 -1.19
CA ARG A 50 -5.61 -4.46 -2.61
C ARG A 50 -5.85 -5.73 -3.44
N PRO A 51 -6.89 -5.81 -4.27
CA PRO A 51 -7.09 -6.92 -5.19
C PRO A 51 -6.18 -6.79 -6.42
N HIS A 52 -5.64 -7.91 -6.91
CA HIS A 52 -4.73 -7.94 -8.04
C HIS A 52 -5.28 -8.79 -9.18
N GLN A 53 -5.37 -8.23 -10.38
CA GLN A 53 -5.84 -8.97 -11.56
C GLN A 53 -4.99 -10.22 -11.85
N ALA A 54 -3.67 -10.14 -11.67
CA ALA A 54 -2.76 -11.28 -11.80
C ALA A 54 -3.02 -12.40 -10.77
N LEU A 55 -3.64 -12.07 -9.64
CA LEU A 55 -4.04 -13.00 -8.57
C LEU A 55 -5.55 -13.32 -8.63
N LYS A 56 -6.18 -13.24 -9.81
CA LYS A 56 -7.63 -13.45 -9.96
C LYS A 56 -8.47 -12.56 -9.03
N MET A 57 -8.05 -11.31 -8.87
CA MET A 57 -8.65 -10.32 -7.96
C MET A 57 -8.52 -10.64 -6.46
N MET A 58 -7.69 -11.62 -6.08
CA MET A 58 -7.32 -11.83 -4.69
C MET A 58 -6.31 -10.79 -4.21
N THR A 59 -6.26 -10.59 -2.90
CA THR A 59 -5.15 -9.89 -2.25
C THR A 59 -3.96 -10.83 -2.13
N PRO A 60 -2.71 -10.32 -2.03
CA PRO A 60 -1.53 -11.16 -1.88
C PRO A 60 -1.63 -12.11 -0.68
N ASN A 61 -2.16 -11.66 0.46
CA ASN A 61 -2.36 -12.52 1.62
C ASN A 61 -3.36 -13.65 1.33
N ALA A 62 -4.47 -13.35 0.65
CA ALA A 62 -5.47 -14.37 0.30
C ALA A 62 -4.90 -15.40 -0.68
N ALA A 63 -4.15 -14.94 -1.69
CA ALA A 63 -3.49 -15.83 -2.65
C ALA A 63 -2.44 -16.72 -1.95
N TYR A 64 -1.63 -16.16 -1.06
CA TYR A 64 -0.66 -16.93 -0.28
C TYR A 64 -1.34 -17.96 0.63
N ALA A 65 -2.39 -17.56 1.36
CA ALA A 65 -3.16 -18.47 2.20
C ALA A 65 -3.73 -19.66 1.39
N ALA A 66 -4.23 -19.41 0.18
CA ALA A 66 -4.72 -20.47 -0.71
C ALA A 66 -3.63 -21.47 -1.12
N THR A 67 -2.35 -21.05 -1.20
CA THR A 67 -1.23 -21.97 -1.49
C THR A 67 -0.84 -22.84 -0.29
N LEU A 68 -1.13 -22.40 0.94
CA LEU A 68 -0.84 -23.17 2.15
C LEU A 68 -1.88 -24.26 2.44
N THR A 69 -3.05 -24.17 1.82
CA THR A 69 -4.18 -25.11 1.99
C THR A 69 -4.29 -26.12 0.85
N ALA A 70 -3.38 -26.09 -0.12
CA ALA A 70 -3.30 -26.99 -1.26
C ALA A 70 -2.28 -28.10 -1.02
#